data_AF-A0A2V8PYB8-F1
#
_entry.id   AF-A0A2V8PYB8-F1
#
_cell.length_a   1.000
_cell.length_b   1.000
_cell.length_c   1.000
_cell.angle_alpha   90.00
_cell.angle_beta   90.00
_cell.angle_gamma   90.00
#
_symmetry.space_group_name_H-M   'P 1'
#
loop_
_entity.id
_entity.type
_entity.pdbx_description
1 polymer ?
#
loop_
_entity_poly.entity_id
_entity_poly.type
_entity_poly.pdbx_seq_one_letter_code
_entity_poly.pdbx_strand_id
1 'polypeptide(L)' 'IQVVPDRRYVSFMWSYPNLIPLGAPGIRRIVSTLQPFHFDRIYGAWWGANIGSNAKLSIANSAERYLRAIGS' A
#
# COMPACT_ATOMS: atom_id res chain seq x y z
N ILE A 1 0.58 -1.52 -5.77
CA ILE A 1 0.42 -1.66 -4.30
C ILE A 1 0.32 -3.15 -4.01
N GLN A 2 1.10 -3.68 -3.07
CA GLN A 2 1.12 -5.12 -2.76
C GLN A 2 0.71 -5.36 -1.31
N VAL A 3 -0.25 -6.25 -1.07
CA VAL A 3 -0.58 -6.73 0.28
C VAL A 3 0.60 -7.55 0.81
N VAL A 4 1.10 -7.22 2.01
CA VAL A 4 2.22 -7.94 2.63
C VAL A 4 1.71 -9.16 3.42
N PRO A 5 2.56 -10.14 3.79
CA PRO A 5 2.12 -11.41 4.34
C PRO A 5 1.24 -11.34 5.60
N ASP A 6 1.38 -10.29 6.43
CA ASP A 6 0.55 -10.11 7.62
C ASP A 6 -0.90 -9.68 7.32
N ARG A 7 -1.20 -9.32 6.06
CA ARG A 7 -2.52 -8.91 5.56
C ARG A 7 -3.13 -7.75 6.35
N ARG A 8 -2.28 -6.92 6.96
CA ARG A 8 -2.66 -5.67 7.65
C ARG A 8 -2.14 -4.46 6.91
N TYR A 9 -1.04 -4.62 6.18
CA TYR A 9 -0.39 -3.55 5.44
C TYR A 9 -0.25 -3.82 3.96
N VAL A 10 0.13 -2.77 3.25
CA VAL A 10 0.59 -2.81 1.87
C VAL A 10 2.01 -2.24 1.74
N SER A 11 2.68 -2.59 0.64
CA SER A 11 3.95 -2.02 0.23
C SER A 11 3.82 -1.32 -1.14
N PHE A 12 4.69 -0.33 -1.36
CA PHE A 12 4.70 0.53 -2.54
C PHE A 12 6.04 0.36 -3.25
N MET A 13 6.01 -0.06 -4.51
CA MET A 13 7.23 -0.38 -5.26
C MET A 13 7.12 0.21 -6.66
N TRP A 14 8.23 0.73 -7.15
CA TRP A 14 8.37 1.14 -8.55
C TRP A 14 8.63 -0.08 -9.44
N SER A 15 9.49 -1.00 -8.99
CA SER A 15 9.82 -2.23 -9.70
C SER A 15 9.69 -3.43 -8.77
N TYR A 16 8.65 -4.23 -8.96
CA TYR A 16 8.41 -5.45 -8.19
C TYR A 16 9.47 -6.54 -8.45
N PRO A 17 9.87 -6.84 -9.71
CA PRO A 17 10.91 -7.85 -9.97
C PRO A 17 12.27 -7.52 -9.35
N ASN A 18 12.63 -6.22 -9.32
CA ASN A 18 13.94 -5.77 -8.82
C ASN A 18 13.89 -5.25 -7.37
N LEU A 19 12.75 -5.40 -6.69
CA LEU A 19 12.55 -4.93 -5.33
C LEU A 19 12.80 -3.43 -5.09
N ILE A 20 12.58 -2.58 -6.10
CA ILE A 20 12.89 -1.14 -6.01
C ILE A 20 11.71 -0.37 -5.37
N PRO A 21 11.93 0.38 -4.28
CA PRO A 21 10.91 1.13 -3.57
C PRO A 21 10.31 2.26 -4.44
N LEU A 22 9.04 2.57 -4.24
CA LEU A 22 8.44 3.77 -4.82
C LEU A 22 8.82 5.01 -3.99
N GLY A 23 9.18 6.11 -4.64
CA GLY A 23 9.49 7.36 -3.96
C GLY A 23 8.28 8.04 -3.32
N ALA A 24 8.53 8.92 -2.35
CA ALA A 24 7.50 9.61 -1.58
C ALA A 24 6.41 10.34 -2.40
N PRO A 25 6.74 11.06 -3.49
CA PRO A 25 5.72 11.70 -4.33
C PRO A 25 4.74 10.69 -4.94
N GLY A 26 5.23 9.53 -5.36
CA GLY A 26 4.42 8.45 -5.91
C GLY A 26 3.48 7.85 -4.86
N ILE A 27 3.98 7.61 -3.64
CA ILE A 27 3.16 7.12 -2.52
C ILE A 27 2.05 8.12 -2.19
N ARG A 28 2.38 9.40 -2.03
CA ARG A 28 1.41 10.46 -1.72
C ARG A 28 0.34 10.58 -2.81
N ARG A 29 0.74 10.51 -4.09
CA ARG A 29 -0.18 10.50 -5.23
C ARG A 29 -1.12 9.30 -5.22
N ILE A 30 -0.63 8.10 -4.89
CA ILE A 30 -1.47 6.90 -4.77
C ILE A 30 -2.53 7.10 -3.68
N VAL A 31 -2.13 7.54 -2.48
CA VAL A 31 -3.05 7.76 -1.36
C VAL A 31 -4.11 8.81 -1.72
N SER A 32 -3.72 9.94 -2.32
CA SER A 32 -4.67 10.98 -2.73
C SER A 32 -5.62 10.51 -3.82
N THR A 33 -5.15 9.66 -4.74
CA THR A 33 -5.97 9.11 -5.82
C THR A 33 -7.02 8.13 -5.28
N LEU A 34 -6.70 7.39 -4.21
CA LEU A 34 -7.61 6.42 -3.61
C LEU A 34 -8.64 7.03 -2.63
N GLN A 35 -8.41 8.26 -2.15
CA GLN A 35 -9.31 8.95 -1.22
C GLN A 35 -10.79 8.99 -1.65
N PRO A 36 -11.15 9.38 -2.89
CA PRO A 36 -12.56 9.52 -3.28
C PRO A 36 -13.31 8.19 -3.43
N PHE A 37 -12.60 7.06 -3.58
CA PHE A 37 -13.26 5.77 -3.82
C PHE A 37 -13.73 5.14 -2.51
N HIS A 38 -14.93 4.56 -2.50
CA HIS A 38 -15.40 3.78 -1.35
C HIS A 38 -15.03 2.32 -1.52
N PHE A 39 -14.20 1.80 -0.62
CA PHE A 39 -13.80 0.40 -0.59
C PHE A 39 -13.33 0.03 0.82
N ASP A 40 -13.58 -1.22 1.20
CA ASP A 40 -13.17 -1.76 2.50
C ASP A 40 -12.23 -2.97 2.39
N ARG A 41 -12.02 -3.48 1.16
CA ARG A 41 -11.21 -4.68 0.88
C ARG A 41 -10.11 -4.39 -0.13
N ILE A 42 -9.01 -5.13 -0.01
CA ILE A 42 -7.93 -5.15 -1.02
C ILE A 42 -7.68 -6.60 -1.41
N TYR A 43 -7.75 -6.86 -2.72
CA TYR A 43 -7.38 -8.13 -3.29
C TYR A 43 -5.96 -8.05 -3.83
N GLY A 44 -5.06 -8.89 -3.30
CA GLY A 44 -3.66 -8.91 -3.71
C GLY A 44 -3.44 -9.72 -4.98
N ALA A 45 -2.21 -9.65 -5.50
CA ALA A 45 -1.80 -10.40 -6.69
C ALA A 45 -1.58 -11.91 -6.44
N TRP A 46 -1.60 -12.34 -5.17
CA TRP A 46 -1.33 -13.72 -4.76
C TRP A 46 -2.51 -14.30 -3.98
N TRP A 47 -2.71 -15.61 -4.12
CA TRP A 47 -3.74 -16.34 -3.39
C TRP A 47 -3.60 -16.12 -1.87
N GLY A 48 -4.70 -15.75 -1.23
CA GLY A 48 -4.74 -15.48 0.22
C GLY A 48 -4.14 -14.14 0.67
N ALA A 49 -3.53 -13.36 -0.23
CA ALA A 49 -2.93 -12.06 0.09
C ALA A 49 -3.98 -10.92 0.03
N ASN A 50 -5.04 -11.05 0.83
CA ASN A 50 -6.17 -10.11 0.83
C ASN A 50 -6.32 -9.41 2.18
N ILE A 51 -6.61 -8.11 2.15
CA ILE A 51 -7.10 -7.35 3.30
C ILE A 51 -8.63 -7.39 3.25
N GLY A 52 -9.24 -8.01 4.27
CA GLY A 52 -10.68 -8.31 4.30
C GLY A 52 -11.57 -7.19 4.85
N SER A 53 -10.97 -6.21 5.52
CA SER A 53 -11.64 -5.01 6.07
C SER A 53 -10.61 -3.91 6.34
N ASN A 54 -11.07 -2.67 6.56
CA ASN A 54 -10.27 -1.51 6.90
C ASN A 54 -9.24 -1.11 5.81
N ALA A 55 -9.53 -1.40 4.53
CA ALA A 55 -8.57 -1.21 3.44
C ALA A 55 -7.99 0.21 3.37
N LYS A 56 -8.82 1.26 3.52
CA LYS A 56 -8.35 2.66 3.51
C LYS A 56 -7.37 2.94 4.65
N LEU A 57 -7.67 2.46 5.86
CA LEU A 57 -6.82 2.62 7.03
C LEU A 57 -5.51 1.85 6.85
N SER A 58 -5.57 0.63 6.33
CA SER A 58 -4.38 -0.17 5.98
C SER A 58 -3.48 0.56 4.99
N ILE A 59 -4.03 1.20 3.95
CA ILE A 59 -3.24 1.99 2.99
C ILE A 59 -2.62 3.21 3.67
N ALA A 60 -3.38 3.97 4.45
CA ALA A 60 -2.90 5.17 5.12
C ALA A 60 -1.76 4.86 6.10
N ASN A 61 -1.96 3.88 6.99
CA ASN A 61 -0.95 3.44 7.96
C ASN A 61 0.30 2.87 7.26
N SER A 62 0.11 2.18 6.14
CA SER A 62 1.23 1.67 5.34
C SER A 62 2.02 2.80 4.71
N ALA A 63 1.36 3.81 4.15
CA ALA A 63 2.01 4.95 3.55
C ALA A 63 2.81 5.73 4.59
N GLU A 64 2.25 6.00 5.77
CA GLU A 64 2.95 6.67 6.86
C GLU A 64 4.19 5.87 7.29
N ARG A 65 4.03 4.57 7.55
CA ARG A 65 5.14 3.69 7.94
C ARG A 65 6.25 3.67 6.88
N TYR A 66 5.87 3.61 5.61
CA TYR A 66 6.81 3.54 4.50
C TYR A 66 7.56 4.86 4.31
N LEU A 67 6.85 5.99 4.31
CA LEU A 67 7.44 7.34 4.20
C LEU A 67 8.45 7.59 5.32
N ARG A 68 8.09 7.23 6.56
CA ARG A 68 9.00 7.30 7.70
C ARG A 68 10.27 6.47 7.49
N ALA A 69 10.14 5.25 6.94
CA ALA A 69 11.28 4.37 6.71
C ALA A 69 12.25 4.88 5.62
N ILE A 70 11.74 5.62 4.63
CA ILE A 70 12.56 6.24 3.57
C ILE A 70 12.97 7.69 3.88
N GLY A 71 12.67 8.18 5.10
CA GLY A 71 13.03 9.53 5.54
C GLY A 71 12.27 10.66 4.83
N SER A 72 10.97 10.48 4.57
CA SER A 72 10.11 11.42 3.81
C SER A 72 8.76 11.72 4.46
#